data_AF-A0A133VK17-F1
#
_entry.id   AF-A0A133VK17-F1
#
_cell.length_a   1.000
_cell.length_b   1.000
_cell.length_c   1.000
_cell.angle_alpha   90.00
_cell.angle_beta   90.00
_cell.angle_gamma   90.00
#
_symmetry.space_group_name_H-M   'P 1'
#
loop_
_entity.id
_entity.type
_entity.pdbx_description
1 polymer ?
#
loop_
_entity_poly.entity_id
_entity_poly.type
_entity_poly.pdbx_seq_one_letter_code
_entity_poly.pdbx_strand_id
1 'polypeptide(L)'
;EKEIAKVLTKRTDLEEKRSYKTMRKYRRVIAKKLELDVPRPKPKEYLDRFASKLELSKEVRSKAHKMCNKIPKKFKSRKASFLVAASVIYNSGKEVGDKAKIREIAEEIDVGVSSLSMTAKKIRELLPDSEE
;
A
#
# COMPACT_ATOMS: atom_id res chain seq x y z
N GLU A 1 -0.20 -1.07 -12.71
CA GLU A 1 -1.10 -2.22 -12.88
C GLU A 1 -2.37 -1.85 -13.66
N LYS A 2 -3.08 -0.77 -13.29
CA LYS A 2 -4.32 -0.32 -13.93
C LYS A 2 -4.24 -0.14 -15.44
N GLU A 3 -3.23 0.57 -15.95
CA GLU A 3 -3.07 0.76 -17.40
C GLU A 3 -2.86 -0.57 -18.13
N ILE A 4 -2.02 -1.44 -17.60
CA ILE A 4 -1.78 -2.77 -18.17
C ILE A 4 -3.07 -3.61 -18.16
N ALA A 5 -3.84 -3.58 -17.06
CA ALA A 5 -5.11 -4.28 -16.96
C ALA A 5 -6.15 -3.72 -17.95
N LYS A 6 -6.23 -2.40 -18.11
CA LYS A 6 -7.09 -1.74 -19.12
C LYS A 6 -6.72 -2.16 -20.54
N VAL A 7 -5.42 -2.16 -20.86
CA VAL A 7 -4.93 -2.60 -22.18
C VAL A 7 -5.24 -4.08 -22.41
N LEU A 8 -5.07 -4.93 -21.39
CA LEU A 8 -5.42 -6.35 -21.48
C LEU A 8 -6.92 -6.55 -21.73
N THR A 9 -7.79 -5.87 -20.98
CA THR A 9 -9.24 -5.92 -21.19
C THR A 9 -9.62 -5.50 -22.60
N LYS A 10 -9.06 -4.38 -23.10
CA LYS A 10 -9.29 -3.93 -24.48
C LYS A 10 -8.83 -4.94 -25.55
N ARG A 11 -7.78 -5.72 -25.28
CA ARG A 11 -7.18 -6.65 -26.26
C ARG A 11 -7.69 -8.09 -26.16
N THR A 12 -8.33 -8.48 -25.07
CA THR A 12 -8.65 -9.89 -24.78
C THR A 12 -10.12 -10.13 -24.42
N ASP A 13 -10.97 -9.09 -24.50
CA ASP A 13 -12.38 -9.09 -24.08
C ASP A 13 -12.62 -9.63 -22.65
N LEU A 14 -11.56 -9.62 -21.83
CA LEU A 14 -11.62 -10.07 -20.45
C LEU A 14 -12.21 -8.97 -19.58
N GLU A 15 -13.13 -9.36 -18.71
CA GLU A 15 -13.56 -8.54 -17.57
C GLU A 15 -12.34 -8.01 -16.79
N GLU A 16 -12.37 -6.75 -16.36
CA GLU A 16 -11.23 -6.07 -15.73
C GLU A 16 -10.66 -6.86 -14.54
N LYS A 17 -11.53 -7.41 -13.70
CA LYS A 17 -11.13 -8.26 -12.56
C LYS A 17 -10.34 -9.50 -13.01
N ARG A 18 -10.73 -10.11 -14.13
CA ARG A 18 -10.07 -11.28 -14.72
C ARG A 18 -8.73 -10.88 -15.33
N SER A 19 -8.63 -9.69 -15.93
CA SER A 19 -7.38 -9.13 -16.45
C SER A 19 -6.32 -8.96 -15.36
N TYR A 20 -6.66 -8.42 -14.19
CA TYR A 20 -5.72 -8.34 -13.06
C TYR A 20 -5.21 -9.72 -12.61
N LYS A 21 -6.11 -10.71 -12.50
CA LYS A 21 -5.75 -12.08 -12.10
C LYS A 21 -4.82 -12.73 -13.13
N THR A 22 -5.13 -12.56 -14.41
CA THR A 22 -4.34 -13.08 -15.53
C THR A 22 -2.96 -12.44 -15.59
N MET A 23 -2.86 -11.11 -15.49
CA MET A 23 -1.59 -10.38 -15.43
C MET A 23 -0.69 -10.89 -14.29
N ARG A 24 -1.26 -11.05 -13.08
CA ARG A 24 -0.51 -11.57 -11.91
C ARG A 24 -0.09 -13.03 -12.08
N LYS A 25 -0.89 -13.84 -12.79
CA LYS A 25 -0.51 -15.23 -13.15
C LYS A 25 0.67 -15.22 -14.12
N TYR A 26 0.58 -14.48 -15.21
CA TYR A 26 1.65 -14.41 -16.22
C TYR A 26 2.95 -13.85 -15.64
N ARG A 27 2.89 -12.78 -14.82
CA ARG A 27 4.09 -12.28 -14.11
C ARG A 27 4.82 -13.39 -13.37
N ARG A 28 4.10 -14.25 -12.63
CA ARG A 28 4.69 -15.39 -11.91
C ARG A 28 5.24 -16.46 -12.84
N VAL A 29 4.52 -16.77 -13.92
CA VAL A 29 4.96 -17.76 -14.92
C VAL A 29 6.24 -17.30 -15.61
N ILE A 30 6.29 -16.04 -16.05
CA ILE A 30 7.45 -15.46 -16.72
C ILE A 30 8.64 -15.41 -15.77
N ALA A 31 8.46 -14.90 -14.54
CA ALA A 31 9.53 -14.87 -13.55
C ALA A 31 10.10 -16.26 -13.27
N LYS A 32 9.24 -17.29 -13.16
CA LYS A 32 9.69 -18.68 -12.98
C LYS A 32 10.43 -19.23 -14.20
N LYS A 33 9.93 -18.95 -15.41
CA LYS A 33 10.56 -19.41 -16.67
C LYS A 33 11.93 -18.78 -16.93
N LEU A 34 12.11 -17.53 -16.49
CA LEU A 34 13.35 -16.77 -16.68
C LEU A 34 14.26 -16.82 -15.44
N GLU A 35 13.93 -17.63 -14.44
CA GLU A 35 14.70 -17.77 -13.18
C GLU A 35 14.97 -16.42 -12.48
N LEU A 36 14.04 -15.48 -12.61
CA LEU A 36 14.16 -14.16 -12.01
C LEU A 36 13.77 -14.21 -10.54
N ASP A 37 14.70 -13.80 -9.66
CA ASP A 37 14.35 -13.48 -8.28
C ASP A 37 13.66 -12.11 -8.23
N VAL A 38 12.32 -12.15 -8.12
CA VAL A 38 11.51 -10.94 -8.04
C VAL A 38 11.00 -10.80 -6.59
N PRO A 39 11.70 -10.03 -5.74
CA PRO A 39 11.33 -9.91 -4.34
C PRO A 39 9.96 -9.28 -4.18
N ARG A 40 9.30 -9.63 -3.08
CA ARG A 40 8.05 -8.94 -2.70
C ARG A 40 8.40 -7.52 -2.26
N PRO A 41 7.74 -6.50 -2.81
CA PRO A 41 8.01 -5.12 -2.43
C PRO A 41 7.65 -4.92 -0.96
N LYS A 42 8.51 -4.22 -0.22
CA LYS A 42 8.31 -3.99 1.22
C LYS A 42 7.46 -2.74 1.45
N PRO A 43 6.66 -2.65 2.53
CA PRO A 43 5.88 -1.44 2.83
C PRO A 43 6.72 -0.16 2.88
N LYS A 44 7.97 -0.24 3.36
CA LYS A 44 8.89 0.91 3.43
C LYS A 44 9.18 1.54 2.07
N GLU A 45 9.31 0.74 1.02
CA GLU A 45 9.57 1.22 -0.34
C GLU A 45 8.41 2.09 -0.86
N TYR A 46 7.19 1.81 -0.39
CA TYR A 46 6.03 2.61 -0.74
C TYR A 46 5.90 3.88 0.10
N LEU A 47 6.40 3.90 1.34
CA LEU A 47 6.30 5.06 2.23
C LEU A 47 6.95 6.30 1.61
N ASP A 48 8.19 6.17 1.11
CA ASP A 48 8.92 7.31 0.55
C ASP A 48 8.27 7.82 -0.74
N ARG A 49 7.77 6.90 -1.56
CA ARG A 49 7.04 7.24 -2.79
C ARG A 49 5.76 8.01 -2.49
N PHE A 50 4.95 7.52 -1.55
CA PHE A 50 3.70 8.16 -1.17
C PHE A 50 3.92 9.47 -0.43
N ALA A 51 4.92 9.54 0.45
CA ALA A 51 5.27 10.77 1.13
C ALA A 51 5.67 11.88 0.15
N SER A 52 6.40 11.53 -0.91
CA SER A 52 6.76 12.48 -1.97
C SER A 52 5.56 12.89 -2.81
N LYS A 53 4.68 11.95 -3.16
CA LYS A 53 3.49 12.20 -3.99
C LYS A 53 2.43 13.05 -3.29
N LEU A 54 2.28 12.86 -1.98
CA LEU A 54 1.33 13.58 -1.12
C LEU A 54 1.95 14.81 -0.45
N GLU A 55 3.18 15.19 -0.81
CA GLU A 55 3.90 16.34 -0.26
C GLU A 55 3.92 16.40 1.27
N LEU A 56 4.08 15.23 1.91
CA LEU A 56 4.00 15.12 3.36
C LEU A 56 5.20 15.78 4.05
N SER A 57 4.95 16.38 5.21
CA SER A 57 5.99 16.93 6.06
C SER A 57 7.02 15.87 6.48
N LYS A 58 8.26 16.33 6.74
CA LYS A 58 9.36 15.47 7.21
C LYS A 58 9.01 14.74 8.50
N GLU A 59 8.21 15.38 9.36
CA GLU A 59 7.73 14.83 10.62
C GLU A 59 6.79 13.64 10.40
N VAL A 60 5.78 13.78 9.53
CA VAL A 60 4.88 12.69 9.15
C VAL A 60 5.64 11.53 8.52
N ARG A 61 6.60 11.80 7.63
CA ARG A 61 7.44 10.77 7.01
C ARG A 61 8.26 10.00 8.04
N SER A 62 8.90 10.71 8.97
CA SER A 62 9.67 10.09 10.07
C SER A 62 8.79 9.21 10.94
N LYS A 63 7.61 9.71 11.34
CA LYS A 63 6.66 8.98 12.17
C LYS A 63 6.10 7.74 11.45
N ALA A 64 5.82 7.86 10.15
CA ALA A 64 5.40 6.74 9.32
C ALA A 64 6.45 5.63 9.26
N HIS A 65 7.74 5.97 9.10
CA HIS A 65 8.81 4.97 9.14
C HIS A 65 8.91 4.29 10.51
N LYS A 66 8.83 5.04 11.61
CA LYS A 66 8.84 4.50 12.98
C LYS A 66 7.66 3.55 13.21
N MET A 67 6.44 3.97 12.88
CA MET A 67 5.23 3.17 13.03
C MET A 67 5.29 1.91 12.15
N CYS A 68 5.75 2.04 10.91
CA CYS A 68 5.96 0.90 10.03
C CYS A 68 6.95 -0.11 10.62
N ASN A 69 8.01 0.32 11.31
CA ASN A 69 8.94 -0.59 11.97
C ASN A 69 8.28 -1.39 13.10
N LYS A 70 7.46 -0.74 13.93
CA LYS A 70 6.77 -1.37 15.07
C LYS A 70 5.73 -2.43 14.65
N ILE A 71 5.17 -2.34 13.44
CA ILE A 71 4.17 -3.32 12.97
C ILE A 71 4.79 -4.74 12.89
N PRO A 72 4.09 -5.80 13.38
CA PRO A 72 4.57 -7.18 13.30
C PRO A 72 4.83 -7.65 11.85
N LYS A 73 5.94 -8.38 11.64
CA LYS A 73 6.30 -8.94 10.31
C LYS A 73 5.18 -9.81 9.73
N LYS A 74 4.50 -10.60 10.56
CA LYS A 74 3.36 -11.46 10.19
C LYS A 74 2.16 -10.66 9.63
N PHE A 75 1.94 -9.44 10.12
CA PHE A 75 0.89 -8.57 9.59
C PHE A 75 1.30 -7.99 8.23
N LYS A 76 2.55 -7.52 8.11
CA LYS A 76 3.11 -6.97 6.85
C LYS A 76 3.12 -8.00 5.71
N SER A 77 3.36 -9.28 6.00
CA SER A 77 3.43 -10.34 4.98
C SER A 77 2.06 -10.81 4.49
N ARG A 78 1.03 -10.72 5.34
CA ARG A 78 -0.36 -11.13 5.02
C ARG A 78 -1.14 -10.05 4.27
N LYS A 79 -0.74 -8.79 4.39
CA LYS A 79 -1.40 -7.64 3.76
C LYS A 79 -0.58 -7.12 2.59
N ALA A 80 -1.26 -6.44 1.66
CA ALA A 80 -0.59 -5.81 0.54
C ALA A 80 0.30 -4.66 1.04
N SER A 81 1.57 -4.64 0.62
CA SER A 81 2.58 -3.71 1.11
C SER A 81 2.22 -2.23 0.91
N PHE A 82 1.63 -1.89 -0.25
CA PHE A 82 1.13 -0.55 -0.53
C PHE A 82 0.01 -0.14 0.43
N LEU A 83 -0.89 -1.06 0.79
CA LEU A 83 -2.02 -0.77 1.68
C LEU A 83 -1.53 -0.55 3.11
N VAL A 84 -0.55 -1.33 3.56
CA VAL A 84 0.10 -1.12 4.86
C VAL A 84 0.77 0.26 4.90
N ALA A 85 1.51 0.63 3.86
CA ALA A 85 2.16 1.94 3.77
C ALA A 85 1.15 3.10 3.80
N ALA A 86 0.08 3.02 3.00
CA ALA A 86 -1.00 4.00 2.96
C ALA A 86 -1.66 4.20 4.33
N SER A 87 -1.99 3.09 5.01
CA SER A 87 -2.62 3.13 6.33
C SER A 87 -1.68 3.67 7.41
N VAL A 88 -0.38 3.38 7.33
CA VAL A 88 0.62 3.94 8.23
C VAL A 88 0.76 5.45 8.05
N ILE A 89 0.80 5.93 6.80
CA ILE A 89 0.83 7.35 6.48
C ILE A 89 -0.39 8.06 7.05
N TYR A 90 -1.58 7.50 6.84
CA TYR A 90 -2.82 8.07 7.37
C TYR A 90 -2.80 8.19 8.90
N ASN A 91 -2.41 7.13 9.61
CA ASN A 91 -2.31 7.18 11.07
C ASN A 91 -1.24 8.20 11.53
N SER A 92 -0.10 8.26 10.83
CA SER A 92 0.99 9.19 11.16
C SER A 92 0.58 10.65 10.97
N GLY A 93 -0.10 10.97 9.86
CA GLY A 93 -0.66 12.31 9.62
C GLY A 93 -1.66 12.69 10.72
N LYS A 94 -2.55 11.75 11.06
CA LYS A 94 -3.53 11.96 12.15
C LYS A 94 -2.86 12.29 13.49
N GLU A 95 -1.78 11.61 13.85
CA GLU A 95 -1.07 11.86 15.11
C GLU A 95 -0.21 13.14 15.10
N VAL A 96 0.31 13.57 13.95
CA VAL A 96 1.07 14.82 13.82
C VAL A 96 0.14 16.04 13.71
N GLY A 97 -1.16 15.82 13.44
CA GLY A 97 -2.13 16.88 13.17
C GLY A 97 -2.17 17.33 11.71
N ASP A 98 -1.41 16.66 10.84
CA ASP A 98 -1.39 16.86 9.40
C ASP A 98 -2.62 16.17 8.79
N LYS A 99 -3.64 16.95 8.41
CA LYS A 99 -4.98 16.45 8.02
C LYS A 99 -5.01 15.84 6.61
N ALA A 100 -4.01 15.07 6.22
CA ALA A 100 -4.03 14.30 4.99
C ALA A 100 -5.32 13.45 4.96
N LYS A 101 -6.27 13.80 4.07
CA LYS A 101 -7.59 13.18 4.14
C LYS A 101 -7.47 11.74 3.66
N ILE A 102 -8.14 10.84 4.37
CA ILE A 102 -8.17 9.42 4.00
C ILE A 102 -8.60 9.19 2.54
N ARG A 103 -9.46 10.08 2.02
CA ARG A 103 -9.94 10.07 0.63
C ARG A 103 -8.83 10.43 -0.35
N GLU A 104 -8.05 11.47 -0.06
CA GLU A 104 -6.92 11.91 -0.90
C GLU A 104 -5.87 10.80 -1.00
N ILE A 105 -5.52 10.17 0.13
CA ILE A 105 -4.58 9.04 0.15
C ILE A 105 -5.15 7.85 -0.63
N ALA A 106 -6.44 7.56 -0.49
CA ALA A 106 -7.09 6.44 -1.15
C ALA A 106 -7.16 6.62 -2.67
N GLU A 107 -7.50 7.83 -3.12
CA GLU A 107 -7.54 8.22 -4.53
C GLU A 107 -6.15 8.15 -5.16
N GLU A 108 -5.15 8.67 -4.45
CA GLU A 108 -3.79 8.76 -4.96
C GLU A 108 -3.11 7.38 -5.16
N ILE A 109 -3.53 6.40 -4.37
CA ILE A 109 -3.02 5.03 -4.35
C ILE A 109 -3.97 4.07 -5.11
N ASP A 110 -5.11 4.57 -5.59
CA ASP A 110 -6.15 3.81 -6.28
C ASP A 110 -6.69 2.63 -5.46
N VAL A 111 -7.03 2.89 -4.20
CA VAL A 111 -7.56 1.91 -3.24
C VAL A 111 -8.90 2.35 -2.67
N GLY A 112 -9.76 1.38 -2.35
CA GLY A 112 -11.02 1.71 -1.69
C GLY A 112 -10.80 2.27 -0.28
N VAL A 113 -11.47 3.39 0.04
CA VAL A 113 -11.42 4.05 1.36
C VAL A 113 -11.71 3.07 2.49
N SER A 114 -12.69 2.18 2.32
CA SER A 114 -13.04 1.17 3.32
C SER A 114 -11.88 0.21 3.62
N SER A 115 -11.13 -0.19 2.61
CA SER A 115 -9.98 -1.10 2.78
C SER A 115 -8.83 -0.42 3.53
N LEU A 116 -8.57 0.84 3.20
CA LEU A 116 -7.57 1.66 3.87
C LEU A 116 -7.97 1.90 5.33
N SER A 117 -9.22 2.30 5.57
CA SER A 117 -9.77 2.56 6.92
C SER A 117 -9.73 1.33 7.83
N MET A 118 -10.19 0.17 7.35
CA MET A 118 -10.12 -1.08 8.11
C MET A 118 -8.68 -1.47 8.47
N THR A 119 -7.74 -1.25 7.54
CA THR A 119 -6.33 -1.59 7.77
C THR A 119 -5.69 -0.60 8.74
N ALA A 120 -6.00 0.70 8.64
CA ALA A 120 -5.57 1.72 9.57
C ALA A 120 -6.09 1.48 11.00
N LYS A 121 -7.36 1.05 11.14
CA LYS A 121 -7.93 0.63 12.42
C LYS A 121 -7.15 -0.54 13.02
N LYS A 122 -6.92 -1.60 12.25
CA LYS A 122 -6.12 -2.77 12.71
C LYS A 122 -4.70 -2.41 13.11
N ILE A 123 -4.07 -1.46 12.41
CA ILE A 123 -2.72 -1.00 12.78
C ILE A 123 -2.74 -0.28 14.13
N ARG A 124 -3.75 0.56 14.42
CA ARG A 124 -3.91 1.19 15.73
C ARG A 124 -4.21 0.18 16.84
N GLU A 125 -5.02 -0.84 16.56
CA GLU A 125 -5.26 -1.93 17.53
C GLU A 125 -3.98 -2.71 17.86
N LEU A 126 -3.05 -2.84 16.89
CA LEU A 126 -1.76 -3.51 17.08
C LEU A 126 -0.70 -2.62 17.74
N LEU A 127 -0.88 -1.32 17.66
CA LEU A 127 0.01 -0.30 18.21
C LEU A 127 -0.85 0.65 19.05
N PRO A 128 -1.35 0.21 20.22
CA PRO A 128 -2.05 1.11 21.12
C PRO A 128 -1.11 2.28 21.40
N ASP A 129 -1.68 3.49 21.37
CA ASP A 129 -0.94 4.73 21.59
C ASP A 129 -0.15 4.58 22.89
N SER A 130 1.18 4.52 22.76
CA SER A 130 2.08 4.75 23.89
C SER A 130 2.06 6.25 24.12
N GLU A 131 0.99 6.74 24.74
CA GLU A 131 1.05 7.94 25.56
C GLU A 131 1.94 7.60 26.76
N GLU A 132 3.23 7.89 26.60
CA GLU A 132 4.14 8.24 27.70
C GLU A 132 4.83 9.54 27.29
#